data_AF-A0AAD6Y3G6-F1
#
_entry.id   AF-A0AAD6Y3G6-F1
#
_cell.length_a   1.000
_cell.length_b   1.000
_cell.length_c   1.000
_cell.angle_alpha   90.00
_cell.angle_beta   90.00
_cell.angle_gamma   90.00
#
_symmetry.space_group_name_H-M   'P 1'
#
loop_
_entity.id
_entity.type
_entity.pdbx_description
1 polymer ?
#
loop_
_entity_poly.entity_id
_entity_poly.type
_entity_poly.pdbx_seq_one_letter_code
_entity_poly.pdbx_strand_id
1 'polypeptide(L)'
;MIFAVLPSCANRVLVIALYSKAGGKGGRHDWVPQLENIGQLSYAVVRTYQHTGSRSFRCIHRDVAMIGVSMFAHLASGAILVHIEDTVSVNERGADLSKKTAALYVELQNEKSAVMQITTALTTVQKESANVNILDIEEDDGVDK
;
A
#
# COMPACT_ATOMS: atom_id res chain seq x y z
N MET A 1 -5.24 2.59 2.16
CA MET A 1 -3.79 2.89 2.30
C MET A 1 -3.40 2.08 3.51
N ILE A 2 -2.48 1.13 3.36
CA ILE A 2 -2.07 0.32 4.49
C ILE A 2 -1.06 1.17 5.26
N PHE A 3 -1.45 1.67 6.42
CA PHE A 3 -0.54 2.35 7.31
C PHE A 3 0.24 1.30 8.08
N ALA A 4 1.47 1.05 7.63
CA ALA A 4 2.48 0.45 8.47
C ALA A 4 3.11 1.59 9.27
N VAL A 5 2.69 1.74 10.51
CA VAL A 5 3.33 2.68 11.43
C VAL A 5 4.71 2.12 11.79
N LEU A 6 5.75 2.90 11.53
CA LEU A 6 7.12 2.62 11.96
C LEU A 6 7.45 3.56 13.14
N PRO A 7 7.33 3.11 14.40
CA PRO A 7 7.66 3.95 15.54
C PRO A 7 9.18 4.04 15.72
N SER A 8 9.70 5.27 15.69
CA SER A 8 11.10 5.60 15.99
C SER A 8 11.29 5.87 17.49
N CYS A 9 11.19 4.85 18.34
CA CYS A 9 11.83 4.84 19.67
C CYS A 9 11.67 3.48 20.37
N ALA A 10 12.81 2.89 20.74
CA ALA A 10 13.02 1.84 21.73
C ALA A 10 11.98 0.68 21.83
N ASN A 11 12.40 -0.43 21.23
CA ASN A 11 12.04 -1.83 21.50
C ASN A 11 10.82 -2.44 20.76
N ARG A 12 11.17 -2.99 19.59
CA ARG A 12 10.48 -3.97 18.74
C ARG A 12 9.33 -3.46 17.88
N VAL A 13 9.72 -2.98 16.70
CA VAL A 13 8.94 -3.10 15.46
C VAL A 13 8.55 -4.57 15.27
N LEU A 14 7.27 -4.90 15.05
CA LEU A 14 6.88 -6.25 14.65
C LEU A 14 6.63 -6.30 13.14
N VAL A 15 7.69 -6.09 12.36
CA VAL A 15 7.72 -6.69 11.03
C VAL A 15 7.78 -8.19 11.27
N ILE A 16 6.70 -8.89 10.89
CA ILE A 16 6.56 -10.31 11.22
C ILE A 16 7.50 -11.13 10.35
N ALA A 17 7.60 -10.75 9.07
CA ALA A 17 8.46 -11.40 8.11
C ALA A 17 8.85 -10.44 6.99
N LEU A 18 10.14 -10.43 6.64
CA LEU A 18 10.65 -9.81 5.43
C LEU A 18 11.02 -10.93 4.45
N TYR A 19 10.66 -10.76 3.19
CA TYR A 19 11.07 -11.67 2.13
C TYR A 19 11.98 -10.94 1.18
N SER A 20 13.21 -11.43 1.04
CA SER A 20 14.20 -10.85 0.14
C SER A 20 14.38 -11.71 -1.10
N LYS A 21 14.77 -11.07 -2.20
CA LYS A 21 15.21 -11.77 -3.41
C LYS A 21 16.73 -11.72 -3.46
N ALA A 22 17.37 -12.88 -3.42
CA ALA A 22 18.82 -12.95 -3.64
C ALA A 22 19.17 -12.49 -5.06
N GLY A 23 20.27 -11.75 -5.23
CA GLY A 23 20.73 -11.31 -6.55
C GLY A 23 21.18 -12.50 -7.42
N GLY A 24 20.74 -12.55 -8.69
CA GLY A 24 21.19 -13.55 -9.66
C GLY A 24 20.06 -14.21 -10.48
N LYS A 25 20.44 -14.81 -11.61
CA LYS A 25 19.53 -15.57 -12.50
C LYS A 25 19.18 -16.91 -11.83
N GLY A 26 18.21 -16.88 -10.92
CA GLY A 26 17.84 -18.00 -10.03
C GLY A 26 17.74 -17.64 -8.55
N GLY A 27 17.76 -16.33 -8.21
CA GLY A 27 17.63 -15.86 -6.84
C GLY A 27 16.40 -16.44 -6.14
N ARG A 28 16.64 -17.25 -5.09
CA ARG A 28 15.58 -17.76 -4.22
C ARG A 28 14.97 -16.60 -3.44
N HIS A 29 13.65 -16.66 -3.27
CA HIS A 29 12.95 -15.84 -2.29
C HIS A 29 13.10 -16.54 -0.95
N ASP A 30 13.69 -15.84 0.02
CA ASP A 30 13.85 -16.39 1.35
C ASP A 30 13.38 -15.40 2.40
N TRP A 31 12.91 -15.97 3.51
CA TRP A 31 12.61 -15.20 4.70
C TRP A 31 13.93 -14.74 5.32
N VAL A 32 14.03 -13.44 5.57
CA VAL A 32 15.23 -12.86 6.19
C VAL A 32 14.84 -12.06 7.43
N PRO A 33 15.63 -12.15 8.52
CA PRO A 33 15.33 -11.42 9.75
C PRO A 33 15.64 -9.92 9.62
N GLN A 34 16.55 -9.55 8.72
CA GLN A 34 16.98 -8.18 8.48
C GLN A 34 17.41 -8.01 7.02
N LEU A 35 17.24 -6.80 6.47
CA LEU A 35 17.83 -6.38 5.20
C LEU A 35 18.63 -5.10 5.40
N GLU A 36 19.75 -4.99 4.69
CA GLU A 36 20.56 -3.76 4.63
C GLU A 36 20.04 -2.78 3.58
N ASN A 37 19.32 -3.28 2.56
CA ASN A 37 18.85 -2.48 1.43
C ASN A 37 17.38 -2.79 1.09
N ILE A 38 16.54 -1.76 1.02
CA ILE A 38 15.12 -1.89 0.65
C ILE A 38 14.93 -2.43 -0.79
N GLY A 39 15.89 -2.23 -1.68
CA GLY A 39 15.87 -2.77 -3.04
C GLY A 39 15.98 -4.30 -3.11
N GLN A 40 16.43 -4.95 -2.04
CA GLN A 40 16.45 -6.41 -1.94
C GLN A 40 15.12 -6.97 -1.39
N LEU A 41 14.25 -6.12 -0.85
CA LEU A 41 12.93 -6.51 -0.36
C LEU A 41 12.04 -6.87 -1.55
N SER A 42 11.43 -8.05 -1.50
CA SER A 42 10.35 -8.40 -2.43
C SER A 42 9.01 -7.92 -1.87
N TYR A 43 8.73 -8.31 -0.63
CA TYR A 43 7.57 -7.84 0.13
C TYR A 43 7.81 -7.95 1.62
N ALA A 44 7.07 -7.16 2.40
CA ALA A 44 7.01 -7.24 3.85
C ALA A 44 5.61 -7.65 4.31
N VAL A 45 5.53 -8.54 5.30
CA VAL A 45 4.26 -8.88 5.95
C VAL A 45 4.09 -7.95 7.15
N VAL A 46 3.05 -7.11 7.09
CA VAL A 46 2.75 -6.14 8.14
C VAL A 46 1.38 -6.40 8.74
N ARG A 47 1.24 -6.08 10.03
CA ARG A 47 -0.07 -5.98 10.67
C ARG A 47 -0.76 -4.71 10.20
N THR A 48 -2.03 -4.81 9.79
CA THR A 48 -2.81 -3.65 9.38
C THR A 48 -3.63 -3.11 10.54
N TYR A 49 -3.79 -1.79 10.58
CA TYR A 49 -4.66 -1.12 11.53
C TYR A 49 -5.75 -0.35 10.78
N GLN A 50 -6.96 -0.36 11.33
CA GLN A 50 -8.09 0.38 10.79
C GLN A 50 -8.27 1.69 11.56
N HIS A 51 -8.32 2.82 10.82
CA HIS A 51 -8.64 4.13 11.39
C HIS A 51 -10.05 4.11 12.01
N THR A 52 -10.16 4.53 13.27
CA THR A 52 -11.43 4.49 14.04
C THR A 52 -11.88 5.84 14.55
N GLY A 53 -10.94 6.74 14.83
CA GLY A 53 -11.20 8.08 15.31
C GLY A 53 -10.03 8.97 14.97
N SER A 54 -10.13 10.27 15.27
CA SER A 54 -9.21 11.31 14.78
C SER A 54 -7.71 10.98 14.88
N ARG A 55 -7.29 10.23 15.90
CA ARG A 55 -5.89 9.83 16.10
C ARG A 55 -5.73 8.35 16.47
N SER A 56 -6.82 7.59 16.45
CA SER A 56 -6.85 6.23 16.98
C SER A 56 -7.14 5.23 15.88
N PHE A 57 -6.39 4.13 15.94
CA PHE A 57 -6.47 3.03 15.01
C PHE A 57 -6.66 1.76 15.81
N ARG A 58 -7.52 0.86 15.34
CA ARG A 58 -7.72 -0.46 15.97
C ARG A 58 -7.00 -1.54 15.20
N CYS A 59 -6.53 -2.55 15.93
CA CYS A 59 -5.88 -3.72 15.36
C CYS A 59 -6.89 -4.69 14.71
N ILE A 60 -8.05 -4.89 15.34
CA ILE A 60 -9.09 -5.79 14.84
C ILE A 60 -10.07 -4.98 13.98
N HIS A 61 -10.17 -5.31 12.70
CA HIS A 61 -11.04 -4.57 11.78
C HIS A 61 -12.52 -4.85 12.08
N ARG A 62 -13.43 -3.91 11.73
CA ARG A 62 -14.88 -4.05 11.99
C ARG A 62 -15.43 -5.37 11.46
N ASP A 63 -14.99 -5.71 10.26
CA ASP A 63 -15.56 -6.80 9.47
C ASP A 63 -15.21 -8.17 10.05
N VAL A 64 -14.12 -8.24 10.83
CA VAL A 64 -13.65 -9.44 11.52
C VAL A 64 -13.73 -9.31 13.05
N ALA A 65 -14.43 -8.29 13.56
CA ALA A 65 -14.51 -8.00 14.99
C ALA A 65 -15.15 -9.14 15.79
N MET A 66 -16.09 -9.86 15.18
CA MET A 66 -16.75 -11.02 15.79
C MET A 66 -15.81 -12.18 16.08
N ILE A 67 -14.75 -12.33 15.28
CA ILE A 67 -13.77 -13.42 15.41
C ILE A 67 -12.56 -12.97 16.24
N GLY A 68 -12.37 -11.65 16.40
CA GLY A 68 -11.30 -11.10 17.23
C GLY A 68 -9.90 -11.23 16.61
N VAL A 69 -9.80 -11.40 15.29
CA VAL A 69 -8.52 -11.65 14.60
C VAL A 69 -7.87 -10.37 14.08
N SER A 70 -6.54 -10.30 14.19
CA SER A 70 -5.74 -9.26 13.55
C SER A 70 -5.62 -9.51 12.05
N MET A 71 -5.56 -8.43 11.29
CA MET A 71 -5.37 -8.48 9.84
C MET A 71 -3.91 -8.24 9.47
N PHE A 72 -3.45 -8.92 8.42
CA PHE A 72 -2.11 -8.80 7.87
C PHE A 72 -2.16 -8.53 6.38
N ALA A 73 -1.18 -7.81 5.87
CA ALA A 73 -1.06 -7.52 4.45
C ALA A 73 0.38 -7.65 3.97
N HIS A 74 0.52 -8.01 2.69
CA HIS A 74 1.78 -8.00 1.99
C HIS A 74 1.99 -6.62 1.38
N LEU A 75 3.02 -5.92 1.83
CA LEU A 75 3.48 -4.68 1.21
C LEU A 75 4.55 -5.02 0.19
N ALA A 76 4.30 -4.71 -1.07
CA ALA A 76 5.34 -4.75 -2.10
C ALA A 76 6.44 -3.73 -1.77
N SER A 77 7.65 -3.94 -2.28
CA SER A 77 8.79 -3.05 -2.04
C SER A 77 8.56 -1.59 -2.45
N GLY A 78 7.73 -1.35 -3.47
CA GLY A 78 7.33 -0.01 -3.91
C GLY A 78 6.18 0.61 -3.11
N ALA A 79 5.62 -0.09 -2.12
CA ALA A 79 4.61 0.49 -1.24
C ALA A 79 5.30 1.48 -0.30
N ILE A 80 5.06 2.77 -0.52
CA ILE A 80 5.71 3.88 0.17
C ILE A 80 5.58 3.71 1.69
N LEU A 81 6.71 3.40 2.32
CA LEU A 81 6.84 3.41 3.78
C LEU A 81 7.23 4.84 4.18
N VAL A 82 6.24 5.61 4.62
CA VAL A 82 6.50 6.91 5.22
C VAL A 82 7.14 6.68 6.59
N HIS A 83 8.37 7.16 6.76
CA HIS A 83 9.01 7.17 8.07
C HIS A 83 8.36 8.24 8.95
N ILE A 84 7.89 7.82 10.12
CA ILE A 84 7.30 8.73 11.11
C ILE A 84 8.37 8.95 12.18
N GLU A 85 8.88 10.18 12.28
CA GLU A 85 9.87 10.55 13.30
C GLU A 85 9.29 10.57 14.72
N ASP A 86 7.97 10.64 14.83
CA ASP A 86 7.26 10.74 16.10
C ASP A 86 6.99 9.37 16.73
N THR A 87 6.84 9.35 18.06
CA THR A 87 6.45 8.14 18.79
C THR A 87 4.98 7.83 18.52
N VAL A 88 4.72 6.62 18.04
CA VAL A 88 3.36 6.09 18.01
C VAL A 88 3.19 5.11 19.16
N SER A 89 2.17 5.35 19.98
CA SER A 89 1.79 4.44 21.06
C SER A 89 1.05 3.26 20.44
N VAL A 90 1.65 2.08 20.45
CA VAL A 90 1.03 0.84 19.97
C VAL A 90 0.70 -0.04 21.17
N ASN A 91 -0.55 -0.48 21.26
CA ASN A 91 -1.01 -1.45 22.27
C ASN A 91 -1.64 -2.67 21.56
N GLU A 92 -2.03 -3.69 22.34
CA GLU A 92 -2.63 -4.91 21.77
C GLU A 92 -3.94 -4.65 21.01
N ARG A 93 -4.65 -3.57 21.37
CA ARG A 93 -5.97 -3.24 20.82
C ARG A 93 -5.87 -2.31 19.60
N GLY A 94 -4.76 -1.62 19.41
CA GLY A 94 -4.68 -0.52 18.48
C GLY A 94 -3.40 0.31 18.54
N ALA A 95 -3.43 1.45 17.87
CA ALA A 95 -2.35 2.42 17.83
C ALA A 95 -2.94 3.83 17.94
N ASP A 96 -2.30 4.67 18.75
CA ASP A 96 -2.65 6.07 18.93
C ASP A 96 -1.53 6.96 18.39
N LEU A 97 -1.89 7.81 17.44
CA LEU A 97 -0.99 8.76 16.79
C LEU A 97 -0.86 10.05 17.62
N SER A 98 0.32 10.65 17.55
CA SER A 98 0.50 12.04 17.95
C SER A 98 -0.31 12.98 17.06
N LYS A 99 -0.46 14.24 17.49
CA LYS A 99 -1.13 15.27 16.67
C LYS A 99 -0.39 15.52 15.35
N LYS A 100 0.95 15.55 15.38
CA LYS A 100 1.80 15.80 14.21
C LYS A 100 1.63 14.68 13.18
N THR A 101 1.72 13.43 13.62
CA THR A 101 1.57 12.26 12.75
C THR A 101 0.16 12.11 12.21
N ALA A 102 -0.86 12.46 13.00
CA ALA A 102 -2.24 12.45 12.52
C ALA A 102 -2.49 13.52 11.44
N ALA A 103 -1.88 14.70 11.54
CA ALA A 103 -1.95 15.71 10.49
C ALA A 103 -1.31 15.21 9.19
N LEU A 104 -0.11 14.64 9.28
CA LEU A 104 0.58 14.02 8.15
C LEU A 104 -0.25 12.89 7.52
N TYR A 105 -0.91 12.06 8.34
CA TYR A 105 -1.82 11.01 7.86
C TYR A 105 -2.95 11.60 6.99
N VAL A 106 -3.56 12.70 7.41
CA VAL A 106 -4.65 13.36 6.66
C VAL A 106 -4.14 13.93 5.34
N GLU A 107 -2.98 14.60 5.37
CA GLU A 107 -2.32 15.14 4.18
C GLU A 107 -2.05 14.04 3.15
N LEU A 108 -1.40 12.95 3.56
CA LEU A 108 -1.12 11.80 2.69
C LEU A 108 -2.38 11.15 2.13
N GLN A 109 -3.48 11.12 2.90
CA GLN A 109 -4.74 10.58 2.42
C GLN A 109 -5.39 11.47 1.36
N ASN A 110 -5.24 12.79 1.50
CA ASN A 110 -5.69 13.75 0.48
C ASN A 110 -4.87 13.61 -0.79
N GLU A 111 -3.53 13.61 -0.69
CA GLU A 111 -2.63 13.42 -1.83
C GLU A 111 -2.90 12.11 -2.55
N LYS A 112 -3.05 11.01 -1.79
CA LYS A 112 -3.41 9.71 -2.36
C LYS A 112 -4.72 9.79 -3.15
N SER A 113 -5.74 10.46 -2.62
CA SER A 113 -7.02 10.57 -3.31
C SER A 113 -6.89 11.31 -4.63
N ALA A 114 -6.05 12.35 -4.69
CA ALA A 114 -5.75 13.08 -5.92
C ALA A 114 -5.01 12.20 -6.94
N VAL A 115 -3.98 11.45 -6.52
CA VAL A 115 -3.26 10.49 -7.40
C VAL A 115 -4.22 9.41 -7.92
N MET A 116 -5.11 8.90 -7.06
CA MET A 116 -6.12 7.92 -7.49
C MET A 116 -7.09 8.48 -8.53
N GLN A 117 -7.50 9.75 -8.40
CA GLN A 117 -8.35 10.39 -9.40
C GLN A 117 -7.63 10.55 -10.74
N ILE A 118 -6.38 11.02 -10.73
CA ILE A 118 -5.57 11.18 -11.94
C ILE A 118 -5.36 9.83 -12.64
N THR A 119 -4.99 8.79 -11.89
CA THR A 119 -4.79 7.44 -12.45
C THR A 119 -6.08 6.87 -13.02
N THR A 120 -7.22 7.08 -12.36
CA THR A 120 -8.52 6.67 -12.89
C THR A 120 -8.84 7.40 -14.21
N ALA A 121 -8.67 8.71 -14.25
CA ALA A 121 -8.88 9.51 -15.47
C ALA A 121 -7.97 9.05 -16.63
N LEU A 122 -6.69 8.81 -16.36
CA LEU A 122 -5.75 8.29 -17.36
C LEU A 122 -6.18 6.91 -17.89
N THR A 123 -6.62 6.01 -17.01
CA THR A 123 -7.08 4.68 -17.45
C THR A 123 -8.36 4.74 -18.29
N THR A 124 -9.22 5.74 -18.07
CA THR A 124 -10.40 5.98 -18.91
C THR A 124 -9.99 6.42 -20.31
N VAL A 125 -9.11 7.42 -20.41
CA VAL A 125 -8.60 7.91 -21.71
C VAL A 125 -7.92 6.79 -22.50
N GLN A 126 -7.09 5.97 -21.84
CA GLN A 126 -6.44 4.84 -22.49
C GLN A 126 -7.43 3.82 -23.06
N LYS A 127 -8.53 3.55 -22.35
CA LYS A 127 -9.59 2.65 -22.83
C LYS A 127 -10.33 3.26 -24.02
N GLU A 128 -10.60 4.56 -23.99
CA GLU A 128 -11.25 5.26 -25.11
C GLU A 128 -10.37 5.25 -26.35
N SER A 129 -9.07 5.57 -26.23
CA SER A 129 -8.12 5.50 -27.36
C SER A 129 -7.94 4.08 -27.91
N ALA A 130 -8.02 3.05 -27.07
CA ALA A 130 -7.96 1.66 -27.51
C ALA A 130 -9.25 1.23 -28.26
N ASN A 131 -10.41 1.76 -27.88
CA ASN A 131 -11.68 1.48 -28.56
C ASN A 131 -11.81 2.21 -29.91
N VAL A 132 -11.24 3.41 -30.07
CA VAL A 132 -11.28 4.16 -31.33
C VAL A 132 -10.49 3.44 -32.44
N ASN A 133 -9.40 2.74 -32.10
CA ASN A 133 -8.58 2.02 -33.08
C ASN A 133 -9.25 0.75 -33.69
N ILE A 134 -10.43 0.32 -33.21
CA ILE A 134 -11.09 -0.91 -33.69
C ILE A 134 -12.28 -0.64 -34.63
N LEU A 135 -12.73 0.61 -34.76
CA LEU A 135 -13.95 0.97 -35.50
C LEU A 135 -13.72 1.76 -36.81
N ASP A 136 -12.48 2.04 -37.20
CA ASP A 136 -12.15 2.85 -38.40
C ASP A 136 -11.62 2.02 -39.60
N ILE A 137 -11.98 0.73 -39.71
CA ILE A 137 -11.74 -0.06 -40.93
C ILE A 137 -13.09 -0.60 -41.43
N GLU A 138 -13.96 0.29 -41.89
CA GLU A 138 -14.93 -0.08 -42.92
C GLU A 138 -14.28 0.32 -44.25
N GLU A 139 -13.67 -0.66 -44.92
CA GLU A 139 -13.28 -0.53 -46.32
C GLU A 139 -14.56 -0.31 -47.15
N ASP A 140 -14.74 0.93 -47.57
CA ASP A 140 -15.70 1.35 -48.59
C ASP A 140 -15.32 0.67 -49.91
N ASP A 141 -15.85 -0.54 -50.13
CA ASP A 141 -15.76 -1.28 -51.38
C ASP A 141 -16.62 -0.56 -52.45
N GLY A 142 -16.13 0.60 -52.88
CA GLY A 142 -16.68 1.38 -53.99
C GLY A 142 -16.57 0.61 -55.30
N VAL A 143 -17.58 -0.22 -55.60
CA VAL A 143 -17.78 -0.79 -56.93
C VAL A 143 -18.67 0.17 -57.73
N ASP A 144 -18.03 1.11 -58.41
CA ASP A 144 -18.65 1.86 -59.48
C ASP A 144 -18.54 1.09 -60.81
N LYS A 145 -19.71 0.64 -61.29
CA LYS A 145 -20.11 0.25 -62.66
C LYS A 145 -19.74 -1.14 -63.18
#